data_AF-A0A938WCL1-F1
#
_entry.id   AF-A0A938WCL1-F1
#
_cell.length_a   1.000
_cell.length_b   1.000
_cell.length_c   1.000
_cell.angle_alpha   90.00
_cell.angle_beta   90.00
_cell.angle_gamma   90.00
#
_symmetry.space_group_name_H-M   'P 1'
#
loop_
_entity.id
_entity.type
_entity.pdbx_description
1 polymer ?
#
loop_
_entity_poly.entity_id
_entity_poly.type
_entity_poly.pdbx_seq_one_letter_code
_entity_poly.pdbx_strand_id
1 'polypeptide(L)'
;MFLQILTARILGLPGWWYGRGLAMVTARLRGAVGALSSRIGIRVWATHLFVPMYGDTSLAGRVISFFIRLFSVLARAFGVAAYAVLMVAAFVAYLTLPILIVIGIFYHGSVLLP
;
A
#
# COMPACT_ATOMS: atom_id res chain seq x y z
N MET A 1 -1.30 35.17 22.97
CA MET A 1 -2.04 34.74 21.76
C MET A 1 -1.31 33.67 20.96
N PHE A 2 -0.06 33.88 20.53
CA PHE A 2 0.71 32.89 19.75
C PHE A 2 0.92 31.53 20.45
N LEU A 3 1.36 31.53 21.72
CA LEU A 3 1.62 30.30 22.48
C LEU A 3 0.36 29.42 22.63
N GLN A 4 -0.80 30.03 22.86
CA GLN A 4 -2.07 29.31 23.06
C GLN A 4 -2.49 28.52 21.82
N ILE A 5 -2.32 29.11 20.63
CA ILE A 5 -2.60 28.46 19.34
C ILE A 5 -1.68 27.26 19.14
N LEU A 6 -0.42 27.39 19.53
CA LEU A 6 0.56 26.31 19.40
C LEU A 6 0.18 25.11 20.28
N THR A 7 -0.12 25.34 21.56
CA THR A 7 -0.56 24.28 22.48
C THR A 7 -1.82 23.57 21.99
N ALA A 8 -2.82 24.31 21.51
CA ALA A 8 -4.05 23.72 20.99
C ALA A 8 -3.80 22.80 19.78
N ARG A 9 -2.85 23.17 18.91
CA ARG A 9 -2.47 22.35 17.74
C ARG A 9 -1.69 21.10 18.13
N ILE A 10 -0.78 21.20 19.09
CA ILE A 10 0.00 20.06 19.58
C ILE A 10 -0.93 19.04 20.27
N LEU A 11 -1.84 19.50 21.13
CA LEU A 11 -2.81 18.64 21.80
C LEU A 11 -3.87 18.06 20.85
N GLY A 12 -4.20 18.78 19.77
CA GLY A 12 -5.09 18.28 18.72
C GLY A 12 -4.44 17.31 17.73
N LEU A 13 -3.11 17.20 17.74
CA LEU A 13 -2.35 16.40 16.77
C LEU A 13 -2.66 14.90 16.85
N PRO A 14 -2.76 14.26 18.05
CA PRO A 14 -3.14 12.84 18.15
C PRO A 14 -4.55 12.58 17.58
N GLY A 15 -5.50 13.47 17.87
CA GLY A 15 -6.88 13.35 17.39
C GLY A 15 -6.97 13.49 15.86
N TRP A 16 -6.17 14.38 15.27
CA TRP A 16 -6.09 14.47 13.81
C TRP A 16 -5.39 13.26 13.20
N TRP A 17 -4.28 12.79 13.79
CA TRP A 17 -3.47 11.68 13.29
C TRP A 17 -4.28 10.39 13.17
N TYR A 18 -4.93 9.99 14.25
CA TYR A 18 -5.74 8.76 14.29
C TYR A 18 -7.15 8.94 13.71
N GLY A 19 -7.58 10.17 13.45
CA GLY A 19 -8.87 10.47 12.81
C GLY A 19 -8.73 10.77 11.32
N ARG A 20 -8.71 12.07 10.97
CA ARG A 20 -8.70 12.53 9.58
C ARG A 20 -7.43 12.16 8.82
N GLY A 21 -6.28 12.21 9.47
CA GLY A 21 -4.99 11.80 8.91
C GLY A 21 -5.01 10.33 8.50
N LEU A 22 -5.45 9.46 9.41
CA LEU A 22 -5.61 8.03 9.16
C LEU A 22 -6.51 7.76 7.95
N ALA A 23 -7.70 8.37 7.91
CA ALA A 23 -8.63 8.20 6.80
C ALA A 23 -8.00 8.61 5.44
N MET A 24 -7.26 9.73 5.42
CA MET A 24 -6.56 10.20 4.23
C MET A 24 -5.46 9.23 3.79
N VAL A 25 -4.64 8.75 4.73
CA VAL A 25 -3.56 7.80 4.43
C VAL A 25 -4.13 6.47 3.93
N THR A 26 -5.15 5.91 4.60
CA THR A 26 -5.82 4.69 4.16
C THR A 26 -6.43 4.82 2.76
N ALA A 27 -7.03 5.98 2.43
CA ALA A 27 -7.54 6.25 1.09
C ALA A 27 -6.41 6.28 0.05
N ARG A 28 -5.29 6.95 0.36
CA ARG A 28 -4.11 7.03 -0.53
C ARG A 28 -3.48 5.67 -0.78
N LEU A 29 -3.30 4.85 0.27
CA LEU A 29 -2.69 3.53 0.15
C LEU A 29 -3.56 2.57 -0.67
N ARG A 30 -4.88 2.57 -0.43
CA ARG A 30 -5.82 1.80 -1.27
C ARG A 30 -5.78 2.26 -2.72
N GLY A 31 -5.75 3.57 -2.95
CA GLY A 31 -5.60 4.15 -4.28
C GLY A 31 -4.31 3.74 -4.97
N ALA A 32 -3.19 3.69 -4.25
CA ALA A 32 -1.89 3.28 -4.78
C ALA A 32 -1.89 1.81 -5.26
N VAL A 33 -2.42 0.89 -4.46
CA VAL A 33 -2.55 -0.53 -4.85
C VAL A 33 -3.47 -0.69 -6.06
N GLY A 34 -4.62 0.00 -6.05
CA GLY A 34 -5.57 -0.02 -7.16
C GLY A 34 -4.98 0.55 -8.45
N ALA A 35 -4.22 1.65 -8.36
CA ALA A 35 -3.52 2.24 -9.48
C ALA A 35 -2.47 1.29 -10.07
N LEU A 36 -1.67 0.61 -9.23
CA LEU A 36 -0.71 -0.38 -9.71
C LEU A 36 -1.40 -1.56 -10.39
N SER A 37 -2.44 -2.10 -9.78
CA SER A 37 -3.24 -3.19 -10.36
C SER A 37 -3.81 -2.81 -11.74
N SER A 38 -4.23 -1.55 -11.89
CA SER A 38 -4.78 -1.02 -13.14
C SER A 38 -3.69 -0.81 -14.19
N ARG A 39 -2.52 -0.26 -13.80
CA ARG A 39 -1.36 -0.07 -14.70
C ARG A 39 -0.80 -1.39 -15.22
N ILE A 40 -0.75 -2.42 -14.37
CA ILE A 40 -0.29 -3.75 -14.76
C ILE A 40 -1.39 -4.52 -15.49
N GLY A 41 -2.65 -4.07 -15.43
CA GLY A 41 -3.74 -4.62 -16.23
C GLY A 41 -4.11 -6.06 -15.89
N ILE A 42 -3.86 -6.53 -14.64
CA ILE A 42 -4.13 -7.92 -14.22
C ILE A 42 -5.53 -8.38 -14.62
N ARG A 43 -6.53 -7.51 -14.41
CA ARG A 43 -7.93 -7.82 -14.72
C ARG A 43 -8.12 -8.12 -16.21
N VAL A 44 -7.45 -7.37 -17.09
CA VAL A 44 -7.54 -7.56 -18.54
C VAL A 44 -6.89 -8.88 -18.96
N TRP A 45 -5.74 -9.21 -18.40
CA TRP A 45 -5.06 -10.48 -18.69
C TRP A 45 -5.83 -11.69 -18.16
N ALA A 46 -6.46 -11.55 -16.99
CA ALA A 46 -7.30 -12.59 -16.40
C ALA A 46 -8.56 -12.87 -17.24
N THR A 47 -9.22 -11.84 -17.79
CA THR A 47 -10.41 -12.05 -18.64
C THR A 47 -10.08 -12.65 -20.00
N HIS A 48 -8.85 -12.47 -20.50
CA HIS A 48 -8.41 -13.00 -21.79
C HIS A 48 -7.57 -14.27 -21.67
N LEU A 49 -7.66 -15.01 -20.57
CA LEU A 49 -6.80 -16.19 -20.33
C LEU A 49 -6.94 -17.28 -21.40
N PHE A 50 -8.13 -17.43 -21.98
CA PHE A 50 -8.46 -18.46 -22.97
C PHE A 50 -8.37 -18.00 -24.43
N VAL A 51 -7.95 -16.76 -24.69
CA VAL A 51 -7.81 -16.23 -26.05
C VAL A 51 -6.42 -16.63 -26.60
N PRO A 52 -6.33 -17.25 -27.78
CA PRO A 52 -5.05 -17.66 -28.37
C PRO A 52 -4.15 -16.43 -28.65
N MET A 53 -2.83 -16.53 -28.39
CA MET A 53 -1.87 -15.42 -28.60
C MET A 53 -1.42 -15.24 -30.04
N TYR A 54 -1.29 -16.32 -30.80
CA TYR A 54 -0.62 -16.31 -32.11
C TYR A 54 -1.57 -16.56 -33.29
N GLY A 55 -2.88 -16.47 -33.08
CA GLY A 55 -3.87 -16.83 -34.09
C GLY A 55 -3.90 -18.32 -34.44
N ASP A 56 -2.99 -19.12 -33.89
CA ASP A 56 -2.99 -20.57 -34.03
C ASP A 56 -4.16 -21.18 -33.25
N THR A 57 -5.04 -21.83 -33.99
CA THR A 57 -6.24 -22.50 -33.45
C THR A 57 -6.00 -23.96 -33.12
N SER A 58 -4.79 -24.48 -33.33
CA SER A 58 -4.39 -25.82 -32.94
C SER A 58 -4.59 -26.04 -31.43
N LEU A 59 -4.97 -27.26 -31.05
CA LEU A 59 -5.14 -27.63 -29.63
C LEU A 59 -3.84 -27.39 -28.84
N ALA A 60 -2.69 -27.72 -29.44
CA ALA A 60 -1.38 -27.48 -28.83
C ALA A 60 -1.11 -25.99 -28.63
N GLY A 61 -1.36 -25.15 -29.64
CA GLY A 61 -1.17 -23.70 -29.56
C GLY A 61 -2.06 -23.02 -28.52
N ARG A 62 -3.30 -23.50 -28.35
CA ARG A 62 -4.23 -23.01 -27.31
C ARG A 62 -3.75 -23.37 -25.90
N VAL A 63 -3.30 -24.59 -25.69
CA VAL A 63 -2.78 -25.05 -24.38
C VAL A 63 -1.54 -24.26 -23.97
N ILE A 64 -0.58 -24.07 -24.90
CA ILE A 64 0.62 -23.27 -24.64
C ILE A 64 0.24 -21.82 -24.34
N SER A 65 -0.65 -21.21 -25.13
CA SER A 65 -1.11 -19.83 -24.92
C SER A 65 -1.74 -19.65 -23.53
N PHE A 66 -2.54 -20.62 -23.08
CA PHE A 66 -3.14 -20.61 -21.75
C PHE A 66 -2.07 -20.60 -20.65
N PHE A 67 -1.09 -21.50 -20.71
CA PHE A 67 -0.04 -21.58 -19.68
C PHE A 67 0.81 -20.30 -19.63
N ILE A 68 1.22 -19.76 -20.78
CA ILE A 68 2.01 -18.51 -20.82
C ILE A 68 1.23 -17.34 -20.20
N ARG A 69 -0.07 -17.20 -20.54
CA ARG A 69 -0.92 -16.17 -19.95
C ARG A 69 -1.15 -16.42 -18.46
N LEU A 70 -1.32 -17.67 -18.04
CA LEU A 70 -1.48 -18.05 -16.63
C LEU A 70 -0.24 -17.64 -15.83
N PHE A 71 0.96 -18.00 -16.27
CA PHE A 71 2.21 -17.57 -15.63
C PHE A 71 2.36 -16.04 -15.63
N SER A 72 1.99 -15.37 -16.71
CA SER A 72 2.02 -13.91 -16.79
C SER A 72 1.07 -13.24 -15.79
N VAL A 73 -0.15 -13.78 -15.61
CA VAL A 73 -1.11 -13.29 -14.61
C VAL A 73 -0.59 -13.56 -13.20
N LEU A 74 -0.04 -14.75 -12.94
CA LEU A 74 0.53 -15.11 -11.62
C LEU A 74 1.71 -14.21 -11.24
N ALA A 75 2.65 -13.97 -12.17
CA ALA A 75 3.80 -13.10 -11.92
C ALA A 75 3.36 -11.65 -11.62
N ARG A 76 2.39 -11.13 -12.38
CA ARG A 76 1.81 -9.80 -12.14
C ARG A 76 1.07 -9.74 -10.80
N ALA A 77 0.30 -10.78 -10.47
CA ALA A 77 -0.41 -10.89 -9.20
C ALA A 77 0.55 -10.90 -8.01
N PHE A 78 1.67 -11.62 -8.11
CA PHE A 78 2.73 -11.58 -7.11
C PHE A 78 3.32 -10.17 -6.95
N GLY A 79 3.57 -9.45 -8.05
CA GLY A 79 4.04 -8.07 -8.01
C GLY A 79 3.07 -7.12 -7.29
N VAL A 80 1.76 -7.23 -7.57
CA VAL A 80 0.74 -6.44 -6.87
C VAL A 80 0.64 -6.83 -5.40
N ALA A 81 0.73 -8.12 -5.07
CA ALA A 81 0.73 -8.60 -3.69
C ALA A 81 1.94 -8.08 -2.90
N ALA A 82 3.14 -8.16 -3.48
CA ALA A 82 4.36 -7.62 -2.86
C ALA A 82 4.25 -6.11 -2.62
N TYR A 83 3.71 -5.36 -3.59
CA TYR A 83 3.46 -3.92 -3.41
C TYR A 83 2.40 -3.64 -2.33
N ALA A 84 1.35 -4.45 -2.25
CA ALA A 84 0.34 -4.34 -1.20
C ALA A 84 0.96 -4.57 0.19
N VAL A 85 1.88 -5.54 0.34
CA VAL A 85 2.63 -5.75 1.59
C VAL A 85 3.45 -4.51 1.96
N LEU A 86 4.12 -3.87 1.00
CA LEU A 86 4.84 -2.61 1.25
C LEU A 86 3.89 -1.48 1.70
N MET A 87 2.70 -1.38 1.12
CA MET A 87 1.69 -0.40 1.53
C MET A 87 1.16 -0.68 2.94
N VAL A 88 0.98 -1.95 3.32
CA VAL A 88 0.62 -2.34 4.69
C VAL A 88 1.75 -2.01 5.66
N ALA A 89 3.01 -2.27 5.32
CA ALA A 89 4.15 -1.89 6.14
C ALA A 89 4.23 -0.37 6.35
N ALA A 90 4.00 0.42 5.28
CA ALA A 90 3.93 1.88 5.37
C ALA A 90 2.78 2.35 6.26
N PHE A 91 1.63 1.67 6.21
CA PHE A 91 0.49 1.96 7.09
C PHE A 91 0.80 1.70 8.56
N VAL A 92 1.43 0.56 8.86
CA VAL A 92 1.87 0.23 10.21
C VAL A 92 2.88 1.26 10.71
N ALA A 93 3.88 1.60 9.89
CA ALA A 93 4.85 2.64 10.21
C ALA A 93 4.19 3.98 10.53
N TYR A 94 3.17 4.38 9.76
CA TYR A 94 2.38 5.59 10.02
C TYR A 94 1.66 5.54 11.38
N LEU A 95 1.08 4.39 11.74
CA LEU A 95 0.39 4.22 13.03
C LEU A 95 1.34 4.23 14.23
N THR A 96 2.53 3.65 14.07
CA THR A 96 3.53 3.54 15.14
C THR A 96 4.35 4.81 15.32
N LEU A 97 4.46 5.67 14.29
CA LEU A 97 5.31 6.86 14.32
C LEU A 97 5.06 7.77 15.54
N PRO A 98 3.81 8.15 15.90
CA PRO A 98 3.57 9.04 17.04
C PRO A 98 3.99 8.40 18.37
N ILE A 99 3.79 7.09 18.51
CA ILE A 99 4.15 6.33 19.70
C ILE A 99 5.67 6.30 19.85
N LEU A 100 6.40 6.01 18.77
CA LEU A 100 7.86 6.02 18.76
C LEU A 100 8.43 7.40 19.06
N ILE A 101 7.81 8.47 18.57
CA ILE A 101 8.20 9.85 18.87
C ILE A 101 8.04 10.13 20.37
N VAL A 102 6.90 9.76 20.96
CA VAL A 102 6.65 9.95 22.41
C VAL A 102 7.67 9.18 23.24
N ILE A 103 7.92 7.91 22.91
CA ILE A 103 8.94 7.09 23.58
C ILE A 103 10.33 7.72 23.45
N GLY A 104 10.71 8.17 22.25
CA GLY A 104 12.00 8.81 22.00
C GLY A 104 12.20 10.08 22.81
N ILE A 105 11.15 10.90 22.96
CA ILE A 105 11.16 12.11 23.80
C ILE A 105 11.40 11.73 25.27
N PHE A 106 10.66 10.74 25.80
CA PHE A 106 10.82 10.31 27.20
C PHE A 106 12.20 9.71 27.47
N TYR A 107 12.70 8.87 26.57
CA TYR A 107 14.01 8.24 26.71
C TYR A 107 15.12 9.30 26.81
N HIS A 108 15.19 10.25 25.88
CA HIS A 108 16.21 11.30 25.92
C HIS A 108 15.98 12.32 27.06
N GLY A 109 14.72 12.62 27.40
CA GLY A 109 14.39 13.49 28.52
C GLY A 109 14.84 12.90 29.87
N SER A 110 14.67 11.59 30.06
CA SER A 110 15.15 10.88 31.26
C SER A 110 16.68 10.80 31.37
N VAL A 111 17.39 10.93 30.25
CA VAL A 111 18.86 10.99 30.22
C VAL A 111 19.39 12.39 30.57
N LEU A 112 18.56 13.44 30.44
CA LEU A 112 18.94 14.83 30.69
C LEU A 112 18.64 15.33 32.11
N LEU A 113 17.78 14.64 32.86
CA LEU A 113 17.48 14.93 34.26
C LEU A 113 18.16 13.85 35.13
N PRO A 114 19.28 14.15 35.82
CA PRO A 114 19.96 13.19 36.69
C PRO A 114 19.11 12.76 37.89
#